data_AF-A0A2E9MID4-F1
#
_entry.id   AF-A0A2E9MID4-F1
#
_cell.length_a   1.000
_cell.length_b   1.000
_cell.length_c   1.000
_cell.angle_alpha   90.00
_cell.angle_beta   90.00
_cell.angle_gamma   90.00
#
_symmetry.space_group_name_H-M   'P 1'
#
loop_
_entity.id
_entity.type
_entity.pdbx_description
1 polymer ?
#
loop_
_entity_poly.entity_id
_entity_poly.type
_entity_poly.pdbx_seq_one_letter_code
_entity_poly.pdbx_strand_id
1 'polypeptide(L)'
;MGSTIVIGANDVVNPVARVDDNGPIAGMPILDVDKARTVVVIKRSFSPGFAGITNPLFAADNALMYFGSAKEAILDLVTAIKDA
;
A
#
# COMPACT_ATOMS: atom_id res chain seq x y z
N MET A 1 -9.92 -3.91 -15.23
CA MET A 1 -9.00 -3.82 -14.08
C MET A 1 -9.66 -2.99 -13.00
N GLY A 2 -9.73 -3.51 -11.77
CA GLY A 2 -10.35 -2.85 -10.63
C GLY A 2 -9.40 -1.91 -9.88
N SER A 3 -9.89 -1.37 -8.77
CA SER A 3 -9.11 -0.58 -7.81
C SER A 3 -8.81 -1.42 -6.56
N THR A 4 -7.70 -1.14 -5.89
CA THR A 4 -7.30 -1.82 -4.65
C THR A 4 -7.08 -0.79 -3.54
N ILE A 5 -7.56 -1.09 -2.34
CA ILE A 5 -7.31 -0.28 -1.14
C ILE A 5 -6.41 -1.09 -0.21
N VAL A 6 -5.24 -0.55 0.10
CA VAL A 6 -4.25 -1.12 1.01
C VAL A 6 -4.34 -0.38 2.32
N ILE A 7 -4.71 -1.08 3.41
CA ILE A 7 -4.91 -0.46 4.73
C ILE A 7 -3.80 -0.94 5.68
N GLY A 8 -2.90 -0.04 6.05
CA GLY A 8 -1.86 -0.30 7.06
C GLY A 8 -0.80 -1.35 6.68
N ALA A 9 -0.90 -1.98 5.51
CA ALA A 9 0.08 -2.94 5.02
C ALA A 9 1.27 -2.25 4.34
N ASN A 10 2.46 -2.85 4.50
CA ASN A 10 3.69 -2.36 3.87
C ASN A 10 4.47 -3.54 3.24
N ASP A 11 5.10 -4.39 4.05
CA ASP A 11 6.02 -5.41 3.53
C ASP A 11 5.31 -6.45 2.65
N VAL A 12 4.09 -6.86 3.02
CA VAL A 12 3.26 -7.85 2.28
C VAL A 12 2.74 -7.36 0.93
N VAL A 13 2.93 -6.08 0.61
CA VAL A 13 2.59 -5.47 -0.69
C VAL A 13 3.82 -4.83 -1.35
N ASN A 14 5.02 -5.08 -0.82
CA ASN A 14 6.23 -4.43 -1.31
C ASN A 14 6.79 -5.18 -2.53
N PRO A 15 6.72 -4.60 -3.75
CA PRO A 15 7.11 -5.28 -4.99
C PRO A 15 8.59 -5.65 -5.03
N VAL A 16 9.42 -5.08 -4.15
CA VAL A 16 10.84 -5.41 -4.05
C VAL A 16 11.08 -6.90 -3.77
N ALA A 17 10.16 -7.56 -3.06
CA ALA A 17 10.25 -9.00 -2.75
C ALA A 17 10.30 -9.90 -4.01
N ARG A 18 9.83 -9.39 -5.17
CA ARG A 18 9.81 -10.11 -6.45
C ARG A 18 11.00 -9.81 -7.36
N VAL A 19 11.77 -8.75 -7.09
CA VAL A 19 12.81 -8.23 -8.01
C VAL A 19 14.21 -8.25 -7.41
N ASP A 20 14.31 -8.23 -6.07
CA ASP A 20 15.59 -8.28 -5.36
C ASP A 20 15.73 -9.61 -4.62
N ASP A 21 16.64 -10.45 -5.10
CA ASP A 21 16.92 -11.78 -4.55
C ASP A 21 17.84 -11.75 -3.30
N ASN A 22 18.39 -10.59 -2.95
CA ASN A 22 19.36 -10.47 -1.85
C ASN A 22 18.84 -9.64 -0.66
N GLY A 23 17.64 -9.05 -0.78
CA GLY A 23 17.05 -8.17 0.24
C GLY A 23 16.36 -8.89 1.41
N PRO A 24 16.00 -8.17 2.49
CA PRO A 24 15.37 -8.73 3.70
C PRO A 24 14.02 -9.44 3.48
N ILE A 25 13.37 -9.21 2.34
CA ILE A 25 12.10 -9.83 1.96
C ILE A 25 12.18 -10.55 0.61
N ALA A 26 13.40 -10.87 0.15
CA ALA A 26 13.63 -11.61 -1.09
C ALA A 26 12.84 -12.93 -1.11
N GLY A 27 12.08 -13.17 -2.18
CA GLY A 27 11.30 -14.39 -2.35
C GLY A 27 10.07 -14.52 -1.43
N MET A 28 9.78 -13.52 -0.59
CA MET A 28 8.57 -13.51 0.24
C MET A 28 7.33 -13.45 -0.67
N PRO A 29 6.35 -14.35 -0.51
CA PRO A 29 5.08 -14.23 -1.21
C PRO A 29 4.37 -12.93 -0.81
N ILE A 30 4.02 -12.11 -1.80
CA ILE A 30 3.33 -10.82 -1.61
C ILE A 30 2.02 -10.77 -2.40
N LEU A 31 1.17 -9.81 -2.05
CA LEU A 31 0.00 -9.48 -2.86
C LEU A 31 0.40 -8.56 -4.02
N ASP A 32 0.03 -8.94 -5.25
CA ASP A 32 0.31 -8.19 -6.48
C ASP A 32 -0.60 -6.95 -6.65
N VAL A 33 -0.70 -6.13 -5.61
CA VAL A 33 -1.58 -4.93 -5.61
C VAL A 33 -1.14 -3.88 -6.62
N ASP A 34 0.15 -3.84 -6.94
CA ASP A 34 0.73 -2.95 -7.96
C ASP A 34 0.16 -3.18 -9.37
N LYS A 35 -0.42 -4.36 -9.63
CA LYS A 35 -1.08 -4.69 -10.91
C LYS A 35 -2.50 -4.11 -11.05
N ALA A 36 -3.06 -3.51 -9.99
CA ALA A 36 -4.36 -2.85 -10.07
C ALA A 36 -4.31 -1.58 -10.94
N ARG A 37 -5.46 -1.14 -11.47
CA ARG A 37 -5.53 0.13 -12.22
C ARG A 37 -5.20 1.32 -11.32
N THR A 38 -5.65 1.26 -10.07
CA THR A 38 -5.43 2.29 -9.06
C THR A 38 -5.26 1.63 -7.70
N VAL A 39 -4.25 2.04 -6.97
CA VAL A 39 -3.97 1.58 -5.61
C VAL A 39 -4.10 2.78 -4.67
N VAL A 40 -4.96 2.68 -3.66
CA VAL A 40 -5.02 3.68 -2.58
C VAL A 40 -4.36 3.09 -1.35
N VAL A 41 -3.31 3.72 -0.84
CA VAL A 41 -2.56 3.26 0.32
C VAL A 41 -2.87 4.15 1.52
N ILE A 42 -3.45 3.56 2.56
CA ILE A 42 -3.78 4.23 3.81
C ILE A 42 -2.71 3.90 4.86
N LYS A 43 -1.92 4.90 5.24
CA LYS A 43 -0.92 4.81 6.31
C LYS A 43 -0.60 6.20 6.88
N ARG A 44 0.10 6.29 8.00
CA ARG A 44 0.35 7.58 8.69
C ARG A 44 1.48 8.44 8.09
N SER A 45 2.43 7.83 7.39
CA SER A 45 3.65 8.47 6.90
C SER A 45 4.35 7.57 5.87
N PHE A 46 5.51 7.96 5.34
CA PHE A 46 6.38 7.08 4.55
C PHE A 46 7.24 6.11 5.38
N SER A 47 7.04 6.03 6.70
CA SER A 47 7.84 5.15 7.57
C SER A 47 7.85 3.70 7.07
N PRO A 48 8.99 2.99 7.18
CA PRO A 48 9.15 1.62 6.72
C PRO A 48 8.28 0.65 7.53
N GLY A 49 8.13 -0.56 7.00
CA GLY A 49 7.47 -1.68 7.67
C GLY A 49 8.40 -2.37 8.67
N PHE A 50 8.10 -3.62 8.97
CA PHE A 50 8.93 -4.44 9.86
C PHE A 50 10.30 -4.72 9.24
N ALA A 51 10.35 -4.96 7.92
CA ALA A 51 11.58 -5.21 7.20
C ALA A 51 12.54 -4.00 7.13
N GLY A 52 12.11 -2.81 7.56
CA GLY A 52 12.98 -1.63 7.65
C GLY A 52 13.39 -1.02 6.30
N ILE A 53 12.79 -1.46 5.19
CA ILE A 53 13.13 -1.01 3.84
C ILE A 53 12.04 -0.11 3.23
N THR A 54 12.43 0.65 2.20
CA THR A 54 11.50 1.44 1.40
C THR A 54 10.61 0.55 0.55
N ASN A 55 9.40 1.02 0.25
CA ASN A 55 8.45 0.32 -0.60
C ASN A 55 8.20 1.11 -1.89
N PRO A 56 8.69 0.62 -3.04
CA PRO A 56 8.53 1.30 -4.34
C PRO A 56 7.07 1.50 -4.75
N LEU A 57 6.12 0.70 -4.24
CA LEU A 57 4.70 0.89 -4.50
C LEU A 57 4.24 2.32 -4.15
N PHE A 58 4.79 2.93 -3.10
CA PHE A 58 4.36 4.24 -2.63
C PHE A 58 4.78 5.39 -3.55
N ALA A 59 5.61 5.11 -4.55
CA ALA A 59 6.03 6.06 -5.58
C ALA A 59 5.56 5.65 -6.99
N ALA A 60 4.74 4.60 -7.11
CA ALA A 60 4.23 4.15 -8.40
C ALA A 60 3.16 5.11 -8.95
N ASP A 61 3.11 5.31 -10.27
CA ASP A 61 2.19 6.24 -10.93
C ASP A 61 0.70 5.92 -10.66
N ASN A 62 0.38 4.65 -10.43
CA ASN A 62 -0.98 4.20 -10.13
C ASN A 62 -1.29 4.18 -8.62
N ALA A 63 -0.36 4.59 -7.76
CA ALA A 63 -0.52 4.59 -6.32
C ALA A 63 -0.81 5.99 -5.77
N LEU A 64 -1.92 6.09 -5.02
CA LEU A 64 -2.34 7.30 -4.32
C LEU A 64 -2.16 7.09 -2.81
N MET A 65 -1.46 8.02 -2.16
CA MET A 65 -1.23 7.99 -0.72
C MET A 65 -2.32 8.75 0.03
N TYR A 66 -3.02 8.09 0.96
CA TYR A 66 -3.91 8.73 1.91
C TYR A 66 -3.28 8.66 3.31
N PHE A 67 -2.72 9.79 3.74
CA PHE A 67 -2.12 9.90 5.05
C PHE A 67 -3.15 10.04 6.17
N GLY A 68 -3.15 9.08 7.10
CA GLY A 68 -4.08 9.08 8.24
C GLY A 68 -4.00 7.80 9.06
N SER A 69 -4.72 7.77 10.18
CA SER A 69 -4.96 6.51 10.87
C SER A 69 -5.92 5.64 10.06
N ALA A 70 -5.78 4.30 10.13
CA ALA A 70 -6.65 3.40 9.37
C ALA A 70 -8.14 3.59 9.71
N LYS A 71 -8.45 3.83 10.99
CA LYS A 71 -9.82 4.04 11.46
C LYS A 71 -10.42 5.32 10.87
N GLU A 72 -9.70 6.42 10.98
CA GLU A 72 -10.12 7.74 10.48
C GLU A 72 -10.38 7.71 8.98
N ALA A 73 -9.40 7.26 8.18
CA ALA A 73 -9.52 7.24 6.74
C ALA A 73 -10.69 6.38 6.23
N ILE A 74 -11.01 5.27 6.92
CA ILE A 74 -12.17 4.43 6.58
C ILE A 74 -13.48 5.09 6.98
N LEU A 75 -13.53 5.78 8.13
CA LEU A 75 -14.72 6.54 8.52
C LEU A 75 -14.99 7.70 7.56
N ASP A 76 -13.95 8.42 7.14
CA ASP A 76 -14.02 9.49 6.15
C ASP A 76 -14.55 8.95 4.81
N LEU A 77 -14.00 7.83 4.34
CA LEU A 77 -14.45 7.18 3.10
C LEU A 77 -15.91 6.74 3.18
N VAL A 78 -16.32 6.11 4.28
CA VAL A 78 -17.73 5.68 4.47
C VAL A 78 -18.67 6.88 4.51
N THR A 79 -18.25 7.99 5.10
CA THR A 79 -19.03 9.22 5.16
C THR A 79 -19.17 9.84 3.77
N ALA A 80 -18.06 10.00 3.04
CA ALA A 80 -18.05 10.53 1.68
C ALA A 80 -18.91 9.72 0.71
N ILE A 81 -18.97 8.39 0.87
CA ILE A 81 -19.84 7.53 0.03
C ILE A 81 -21.32 7.69 0.40
N LYS A 82 -21.66 7.91 1.66
CA LYS A 82 -23.06 8.12 2.08
C LYS A 82 -23.63 9.45 1.61
N ASP A 83 -22.76 10.45 1.48
CA ASP A 83 -23.13 11.80 1.05
C ASP A 83 -23.08 11.97 -0.49
N ALA A 84 -22.71 10.90 -1.23
CA ALA A 84 -22.67 10.84 -2.69
C ALA A 84 -23.97 10.29 -3.29
#